data_AF-A0A8X8YEW9-F1
#
_entry.id   AF-A0A8X8YEW9-F1
#
_cell.length_a   1.000
_cell.length_b   1.000
_cell.length_c   1.000
_cell.angle_alpha   90.00
_cell.angle_beta   90.00
_cell.angle_gamma   90.00
#
_symmetry.space_group_name_H-M   'P 1'
#
loop_
_entity.id
_entity.type
_entity.pdbx_description
1 polymer ?
#
loop_
_entity_poly.entity_id
_entity_poly.type
_entity_poly.pdbx_seq_one_letter_code
_entity_poly.pdbx_strand_id
1 'polypeptide(L)'
;MFEIYIENMWRKLSEEENNEFTYLDSLWFSLHAKGPHNSKVLSWIKRKDIFSKKYVFVPIVQLYVLRCYLFVFDIFKTEERPENKELIRKLPLLSPKVPQQKNSEECGIFVLYYIYKFLKSAYGNVSFSTGCTHFMKENWFTHEDVERFTKSLNPIICDV
;
A
#
# COMPACT_ATOMS: atom_id res chain seq x y z
N MET A 1 -7.40 2.73 14.23
CA MET A 1 -6.05 3.25 14.53
C MET A 1 -5.19 3.34 13.27
N PHE A 2 -4.89 2.24 12.56
CA PHE A 2 -4.13 2.28 11.29
C PHE A 2 -4.71 3.26 10.25
N GLU A 3 -6.02 3.19 10.00
CA GLU A 3 -6.69 4.07 9.00
C GLU A 3 -6.56 5.56 9.32
N ILE A 4 -6.67 5.95 10.60
CA ILE A 4 -6.52 7.34 11.03
C ILE A 4 -5.13 7.88 10.64
N TYR A 5 -4.10 7.05 10.76
CA TYR A 5 -2.74 7.45 10.43
C TYR A 5 -2.50 7.57 8.93
N ILE A 6 -2.98 6.63 8.12
CA ILE A 6 -2.85 6.72 6.66
C ILE A 6 -3.68 7.88 6.10
N GLU A 7 -4.88 8.13 6.64
CA GLU A 7 -5.69 9.31 6.32
C GLU A 7 -4.95 10.61 6.65
N ASN A 8 -4.31 10.69 7.82
CA ASN A 8 -3.52 11.86 8.18
C ASN A 8 -2.27 12.04 7.29
N MET A 9 -1.66 10.95 6.83
CA MET A 9 -0.58 11.03 5.84
C MET A 9 -1.10 11.61 4.51
N TRP A 10 -2.25 11.15 4.02
CA TRP A 10 -2.86 11.66 2.78
C TRP A 10 -3.32 13.11 2.88
N ARG A 11 -3.85 13.53 4.03
CA ARG A 11 -4.22 14.95 4.26
C ARG A 11 -3.05 15.93 4.16
N LYS A 12 -1.81 15.43 4.32
CA LYS A 12 -0.59 16.23 4.24
C LYS A 12 0.04 16.26 2.84
N LEU A 13 -0.50 15.47 1.90
CA LEU A 13 -0.02 15.45 0.51
C LEU A 13 -0.52 16.67 -0.26
N SER A 14 0.29 17.16 -1.19
CA SER A 14 -0.11 18.17 -2.16
C SER A 14 -1.16 17.62 -3.13
N GLU A 15 -1.80 18.49 -3.91
CA GLU A 15 -2.73 18.07 -4.96
C GLU A 15 -2.04 17.21 -6.03
N GLU A 16 -0.81 17.58 -6.41
CA GLU A 16 0.02 16.81 -7.35
C GLU A 16 0.34 15.41 -6.82
N GLU A 17 0.73 15.30 -5.55
CA GLU A 17 0.96 14.00 -4.89
C GLU A 17 -0.35 13.19 -4.84
N ASN A 18 -1.49 13.80 -4.52
CA ASN A 18 -2.79 13.11 -4.52
C ASN A 18 -3.25 12.65 -5.92
N ASN A 19 -2.71 13.24 -6.98
CA ASN A 19 -2.93 12.77 -8.35
C ASN A 19 -2.12 11.51 -8.67
N GLU A 20 -0.91 11.36 -8.12
CA GLU A 20 -0.05 10.19 -8.35
C GLU A 20 -0.32 9.02 -7.37
N PHE A 21 -0.63 9.32 -6.10
CA PHE A 21 -0.71 8.33 -5.02
C PHE A 21 -2.14 8.08 -4.55
N THR A 22 -2.49 6.82 -4.31
CA THR A 22 -3.70 6.44 -3.57
C THR A 22 -3.46 5.20 -2.71
N TYR A 23 -4.35 4.94 -1.76
CA TYR A 23 -4.33 3.71 -0.96
C TYR A 23 -5.70 3.04 -0.93
N LEU A 24 -5.72 1.72 -0.76
CA LEU A 24 -6.92 0.97 -0.43
C LEU A 24 -7.04 0.86 1.10
N ASP A 25 -8.27 0.84 1.59
CA ASP A 25 -8.56 0.54 2.99
C ASP A 25 -8.01 -0.86 3.34
N SER A 26 -7.39 -0.96 4.52
CA SER A 26 -6.68 -2.17 4.96
C SER A 26 -7.57 -3.40 5.11
N LEU A 27 -8.88 -3.22 5.22
CA LEU A 27 -9.84 -4.32 5.33
C LEU A 27 -10.28 -4.86 3.96
N TRP A 28 -10.17 -4.08 2.89
CA TRP A 28 -10.75 -4.44 1.58
C TRP A 28 -10.19 -5.74 1.03
N PHE A 29 -8.87 -5.96 1.13
CA PHE A 29 -8.26 -7.22 0.74
C PHE A 29 -8.82 -8.40 1.55
N SER A 30 -8.91 -8.27 2.87
CA SER A 30 -9.41 -9.33 3.75
C SER A 30 -10.89 -9.64 3.51
N LEU A 31 -11.70 -8.62 3.21
CA LEU A 31 -13.12 -8.75 2.89
C LEU A 31 -13.32 -9.45 1.55
N HIS A 32 -12.50 -9.13 0.54
CA HIS A 32 -12.49 -9.83 -0.74
C HIS A 32 -12.02 -11.28 -0.61
N ALA A 33 -11.00 -11.54 0.21
CA ALA A 33 -10.49 -12.89 0.41
C ALA A 33 -11.54 -13.84 1.03
N LYS A 34 -12.47 -13.29 1.82
CA LYS A 34 -13.53 -14.05 2.51
C LYS A 34 -14.71 -14.45 1.60
N GLY A 35 -15.01 -13.72 0.53
CA GLY A 35 -16.01 -14.10 -0.49
C GLY A 35 -17.33 -13.32 -0.48
N PRO A 36 -18.10 -13.23 0.63
CA PRO A 36 -19.44 -12.64 0.67
C PRO A 36 -19.53 -11.16 0.24
N HIS A 37 -18.41 -10.44 0.24
CA HIS A 37 -18.37 -8.99 0.00
C HIS A 37 -17.59 -8.62 -1.26
N ASN A 38 -17.22 -9.58 -2.11
CA ASN A 38 -16.30 -9.35 -3.22
C ASN A 38 -16.82 -8.28 -4.19
N SER A 39 -18.07 -8.39 -4.64
CA SER A 39 -18.69 -7.41 -5.53
C SER A 39 -18.74 -6.01 -4.92
N LYS A 40 -19.01 -5.92 -3.61
CA LYS A 40 -19.07 -4.66 -2.88
C LYS A 40 -17.69 -4.01 -2.80
N VAL A 41 -16.68 -4.77 -2.39
CA VAL A 41 -15.28 -4.31 -2.34
C VAL A 41 -14.80 -3.85 -3.71
N LEU A 42 -15.06 -4.64 -4.76
CA LEU A 42 -14.67 -4.28 -6.12
C LEU A 42 -15.38 -3.01 -6.61
N SER A 43 -16.65 -2.78 -6.23
CA SER A 43 -17.35 -1.52 -6.51
C SER A 43 -16.69 -0.31 -5.81
N TRP A 44 -16.16 -0.51 -4.60
CA TRP A 44 -15.49 0.54 -3.84
C TRP A 44 -14.15 0.91 -4.46
N ILE A 45 -13.40 -0.10 -4.90
CA ILE A 45 -12.14 0.08 -5.63
C ILE A 45 -12.39 0.82 -6.94
N LYS A 46 -13.41 0.41 -7.72
CA LYS A 46 -13.76 1.08 -8.98
C LYS A 46 -14.06 2.57 -8.80
N ARG A 47 -14.79 2.94 -7.73
CA ARG A 47 -15.06 4.35 -7.42
C ARG A 47 -13.82 5.15 -7.00
N LYS A 48 -12.74 4.48 -6.61
CA LYS A 48 -11.48 5.11 -6.21
C LYS A 48 -10.58 5.44 -7.41
N ASP A 49 -10.97 5.00 -8.61
CA ASP A 49 -10.27 5.27 -9.88
C ASP A 49 -8.76 4.99 -9.79
N ILE A 50 -8.41 3.81 -9.27
CA ILE A 50 -7.02 3.51 -8.94
C ILE A 50 -6.10 3.42 -10.17
N PHE A 51 -6.67 3.25 -11.36
CA PHE A 51 -5.93 3.16 -12.61
C PHE A 51 -5.54 4.53 -13.19
N SER A 52 -6.09 5.64 -12.67
CA SER A 52 -5.55 6.98 -12.95
C SER A 52 -4.35 7.31 -12.07
N LYS A 53 -4.03 6.45 -11.10
CA LYS A 53 -2.96 6.64 -10.13
C LYS A 53 -1.70 5.90 -10.57
N LYS A 54 -0.56 6.48 -10.26
CA LYS A 54 0.76 5.92 -10.56
C LYS A 54 1.16 4.87 -9.52
N TYR A 55 0.77 5.09 -8.26
CA TYR A 55 1.04 4.17 -7.17
C TYR A 55 -0.22 3.93 -6.33
N VAL A 56 -0.53 2.66 -6.12
CA VAL A 56 -1.66 2.20 -5.31
C VAL A 56 -1.12 1.39 -4.14
N PHE A 57 -1.25 1.91 -2.93
CA PHE A 57 -0.87 1.19 -1.72
C PHE A 57 -2.00 0.27 -1.28
N VAL A 58 -1.71 -1.01 -1.07
CA VAL A 58 -2.67 -2.00 -0.57
C VAL A 58 -2.14 -2.57 0.75
N PRO A 59 -2.56 -2.02 1.90
CA PRO A 59 -2.21 -2.59 3.19
C PRO A 59 -2.84 -3.99 3.35
N ILE A 60 -2.02 -5.01 3.61
CA ILE A 60 -2.47 -6.40 3.70
C ILE A 60 -2.32 -6.90 5.13
N VAL A 61 -3.45 -7.23 5.75
CA VAL A 61 -3.51 -7.94 7.03
C VAL A 61 -3.63 -9.43 6.71
N GLN A 62 -2.52 -10.17 6.82
CA GLN A 62 -2.30 -11.58 6.41
C GLN A 62 -2.07 -11.79 4.90
N LEU A 63 -0.82 -12.13 4.56
CA LEU A 63 -0.41 -12.37 3.18
C LEU A 63 -0.69 -13.82 2.76
N TYR A 64 -1.56 -13.98 1.76
CA TYR A 64 -1.71 -15.22 1.00
C TYR A 64 -1.49 -14.90 -0.47
N VAL A 65 -0.32 -15.27 -1.01
CA VAL A 65 0.10 -14.89 -2.38
C VAL A 65 -0.96 -15.21 -3.43
N LEU A 66 -1.59 -16.38 -3.37
CA LEU A 66 -2.66 -16.78 -4.29
C LEU A 66 -3.88 -15.84 -4.22
N ARG A 67 -4.20 -15.31 -3.03
CA ARG A 67 -5.29 -14.34 -2.84
C ARG A 67 -4.92 -12.97 -3.40
N CYS A 68 -3.65 -12.56 -3.34
CA CYS A 68 -3.20 -11.32 -3.98
C CYS A 68 -3.37 -11.38 -5.50
N TYR A 69 -2.96 -12.48 -6.14
CA TYR A 69 -3.17 -12.65 -7.58
C TYR A 69 -4.66 -12.60 -7.95
N LEU A 70 -5.51 -13.26 -7.16
CA LEU A 70 -6.95 -13.28 -7.41
C LEU A 70 -7.58 -11.89 -7.21
N PHE A 71 -7.14 -11.15 -6.19
CA PHE A 71 -7.58 -9.79 -5.91
C PHE A 71 -7.23 -8.84 -7.07
N VAL A 72 -5.97 -8.86 -7.53
CA VAL A 72 -5.53 -8.06 -8.69
C VAL A 72 -6.32 -8.46 -9.93
N PHE A 73 -6.47 -9.76 -10.20
CA PHE A 73 -7.24 -10.24 -11.35
C PHE A 73 -8.69 -9.73 -11.35
N ASP A 74 -9.38 -9.81 -10.21
CA ASP A 74 -10.77 -9.36 -10.10
C ASP A 74 -10.90 -7.83 -10.25
N ILE A 75 -9.91 -7.05 -9.81
CA ILE A 75 -9.87 -5.60 -10.03
C ILE A 75 -9.79 -5.28 -11.53
N PHE A 76 -8.83 -5.87 -12.25
CA PHE A 76 -8.70 -5.68 -13.69
C PHE A 76 -9.97 -6.08 -14.44
N LYS A 77 -10.56 -7.23 -14.06
CA LYS A 77 -11.81 -7.71 -14.66
C LYS A 77 -13.00 -6.77 -14.41
N THR A 78 -13.13 -6.23 -13.19
CA THR A 78 -14.24 -5.32 -12.83
C THR A 78 -14.15 -3.97 -13.54
N GLU A 79 -12.93 -3.57 -13.89
CA GLU A 79 -12.61 -2.35 -14.61
C GLU A 79 -12.58 -2.57 -16.13
N GLU A 80 -13.02 -3.75 -16.59
CA GLU A 80 -13.11 -4.12 -18.01
C GLU A 80 -11.79 -3.89 -18.76
N ARG A 81 -10.68 -4.10 -18.05
CA ARG A 81 -9.34 -3.89 -18.57
C ARG A 81 -8.98 -5.01 -19.57
N PRO A 82 -8.28 -4.69 -20.68
CA PRO A 82 -7.98 -5.66 -21.73
C PRO A 82 -6.97 -6.75 -21.31
N GLU A 83 -6.26 -6.56 -20.21
CA GLU A 83 -5.26 -7.50 -19.70
C GLU A 83 -5.90 -8.81 -19.28
N ASN A 84 -5.52 -9.88 -19.98
CA ASN A 84 -5.99 -11.22 -19.65
C ASN A 84 -5.25 -11.79 -18.42
N LYS A 85 -5.79 -12.91 -17.91
CA LYS A 85 -5.27 -13.62 -16.73
C LYS A 85 -3.78 -14.00 -16.85
N GLU A 86 -3.29 -14.29 -18.06
CA GLU A 86 -1.91 -14.70 -18.29
C GLU A 86 -0.94 -13.52 -18.19
N LEU A 87 -1.34 -12.32 -18.64
CA LEU A 87 -0.57 -11.10 -18.45
C LEU A 87 -0.49 -10.72 -16.97
N ILE A 88 -1.61 -10.82 -16.25
CA ILE A 88 -1.66 -10.51 -14.81
C ILE A 88 -0.78 -11.46 -14.00
N ARG A 89 -0.72 -12.75 -14.38
CA ARG A 89 0.19 -13.74 -13.77
C ARG A 89 1.67 -13.46 -14.01
N LYS A 90 1.99 -12.80 -15.12
CA LYS A 90 3.37 -12.40 -15.48
C LYS A 90 3.80 -11.09 -14.83
N LEU A 91 2.91 -10.39 -14.11
CA LEU A 91 3.29 -9.19 -13.38
C LEU A 91 4.43 -9.51 -12.39
N PRO A 92 5.52 -8.73 -12.41
CA PRO A 92 6.67 -8.99 -11.55
C PRO A 92 6.26 -8.79 -10.09
N LEU A 93 6.48 -9.81 -9.26
CA LEU A 93 6.38 -9.70 -7.81
C LEU A 93 7.77 -9.37 -7.26
N LEU A 94 7.94 -8.13 -6.81
CA LEU A 94 9.19 -7.66 -6.24
C LEU A 94 9.11 -7.70 -4.70
N SER A 95 10.09 -8.34 -4.07
CA SER A 95 10.23 -8.38 -2.61
C SER A 95 11.47 -7.61 -2.19
N PRO A 96 11.36 -6.31 -1.90
CA PRO A 96 12.49 -5.47 -1.52
C PRO A 96 13.07 -5.93 -0.18
N LYS A 97 14.39 -5.95 -0.06
CA LYS A 97 15.07 -6.17 1.22
C LYS A 97 15.13 -4.84 1.97
N VAL A 98 14.27 -4.67 2.96
CA VAL A 98 14.12 -3.44 3.75
C VAL A 98 14.32 -3.74 5.25
N PRO A 99 14.57 -2.73 6.11
CA PRO A 99 14.74 -2.97 7.55
C PRO A 99 13.51 -3.66 8.14
N GLN A 100 13.70 -4.80 8.82
CA GLN A 100 12.60 -5.62 9.34
C GLN A 100 12.30 -5.28 10.81
N GLN A 101 11.02 -5.43 11.20
CA GLN A 101 10.57 -5.35 12.59
C GLN A 101 11.17 -6.46 13.47
N LYS A 102 11.23 -6.24 14.78
CA LYS A 102 11.83 -7.21 15.72
C LYS A 102 10.81 -8.21 16.27
N ASN A 103 9.53 -7.86 16.29
CA ASN A 103 8.44 -8.69 16.82
C ASN A 103 7.17 -8.54 15.98
N SER A 104 6.13 -9.35 16.22
CA SER A 104 4.88 -9.34 15.45
C SER A 104 3.94 -8.18 15.77
N GLU A 105 4.16 -7.43 16.85
CA GLU A 105 3.26 -6.37 17.33
C GLU A 105 3.50 -5.05 16.59
N GLU A 106 4.69 -4.84 16.05
CA GLU A 106 5.10 -3.62 15.38
C GLU A 106 4.72 -3.56 13.88
N CYS A 107 4.08 -4.60 13.35
CA CYS A 107 3.84 -4.71 11.90
C CYS A 107 3.05 -3.54 11.32
N GLY A 108 2.02 -3.07 12.03
CA GLY A 108 1.23 -1.91 11.60
C GLY A 108 2.07 -0.64 11.50
N ILE A 109 2.97 -0.42 12.47
CA ILE A 109 3.85 0.75 12.51
C ILE A 109 4.89 0.70 11.38
N PHE A 110 5.49 -0.47 11.14
CA PHE A 110 6.44 -0.63 10.03
C PHE A 110 5.75 -0.43 8.68
N VAL A 111 4.54 -0.96 8.49
CA VAL A 111 3.75 -0.71 7.26
C VAL A 111 3.48 0.78 7.06
N LEU A 112 3.02 1.48 8.10
CA LEU A 112 2.83 2.93 8.02
C LEU A 112 4.12 3.67 7.69
N TYR A 113 5.24 3.24 8.28
CA TYR A 113 6.52 3.88 8.05
C TYR A 113 7.09 3.62 6.65
N TYR A 114 6.91 2.42 6.09
CA TYR A 114 7.24 2.15 4.69
C TYR A 114 6.47 3.07 3.74
N ILE A 115 5.16 3.22 3.97
CA ILE A 115 4.32 4.11 3.17
C ILE A 115 4.82 5.56 3.29
N TYR A 116 5.01 6.04 4.52
CA TYR A 116 5.54 7.38 4.80
C TYR A 116 6.88 7.63 4.09
N LYS A 117 7.84 6.71 4.23
CA LYS A 117 9.15 6.82 3.59
C LYS A 117 9.07 6.75 2.09
N PHE A 118 8.20 5.90 1.53
CA PHE A 118 7.99 5.82 0.09
C PHE A 118 7.44 7.14 -0.45
N LEU A 119 6.39 7.70 0.17
CA LEU A 119 5.83 9.00 -0.21
C LEU A 119 6.90 10.10 -0.19
N LYS A 120 7.78 10.10 0.81
CA LYS A 120 8.90 11.06 0.91
C LYS A 120 10.08 10.80 -0.03
N SER A 121 10.18 9.61 -0.62
CA SER A 121 11.34 9.23 -1.47
C SER A 121 10.97 9.16 -2.95
N ALA A 122 9.68 9.02 -3.28
CA ALA A 122 9.19 8.82 -4.64
C ALA A 122 8.98 10.13 -5.41
N TYR A 123 9.78 11.15 -5.12
CA TYR A 123 9.80 12.39 -5.89
C TYR A 123 10.53 12.18 -7.22
N GLY A 124 9.82 12.37 -8.33
CA GLY A 124 10.31 12.04 -9.68
C GLY A 124 9.92 10.62 -10.12
N ASN A 125 9.98 10.35 -11.43
CA ASN A 125 9.57 9.07 -12.01
C ASN A 125 10.41 7.89 -11.47
N VAL A 126 9.90 7.22 -10.43
CA VAL A 126 10.48 5.99 -9.90
C VAL A 126 10.14 4.85 -10.86
N SER A 127 11.16 4.22 -11.43
CA SER A 127 11.00 3.03 -12.25
C SER A 127 11.23 1.75 -11.45
N PHE A 128 10.40 0.75 -11.71
CA PHE A 128 10.57 -0.63 -11.25
C PHE A 128 11.05 -1.58 -12.36
N SER A 129 11.40 -1.05 -13.54
CA SER A 129 11.75 -1.86 -14.72
C SER A 129 13.00 -2.73 -14.52
N THR A 130 13.89 -2.34 -13.63
CA THR A 130 15.14 -3.06 -13.31
C THR A 130 15.14 -3.71 -11.91
N GLY A 131 13.97 -3.75 -11.24
CA GLY A 131 13.81 -4.32 -9.90
C GLY A 131 13.25 -3.32 -8.89
N CYS A 132 13.58 -3.52 -7.61
CA CYS A 132 13.16 -2.60 -6.55
C CYS A 132 13.84 -1.24 -6.71
N THR A 133 13.21 -0.19 -6.19
CA THR A 133 13.74 1.18 -6.29
C THR A 133 15.07 1.29 -5.55
N HIS A 134 15.90 2.25 -5.98
CA HIS A 134 17.25 2.44 -5.41
C HIS A 134 17.25 2.74 -3.90
N PHE A 135 16.14 3.22 -3.34
CA PHE A 135 16.01 3.58 -1.94
C PHE A 135 15.48 2.43 -1.05
N MET A 136 14.79 1.43 -1.60
CA MET A 136 14.24 0.29 -0.83
C MET A 136 15.30 -0.78 -0.54
N LYS A 137 16.27 -0.45 0.32
CA LYS A 137 17.41 -1.29 0.70
C LYS A 137 17.42 -1.63 2.19
N GLU A 138 18.29 -2.56 2.60
CA GLU A 138 18.39 -3.03 3.99
C GLU A 138 18.74 -1.90 4.98
N ASN A 139 19.34 -0.83 4.48
CA ASN A 139 19.71 0.38 5.23
C ASN A 139 18.78 1.57 4.94
N TRP A 140 17.55 1.35 4.45
CA TRP A 140 16.62 2.43 4.07
C TRP A 140 16.28 3.36 5.24
N PHE A 141 16.26 2.83 6.46
CA PHE A 141 16.06 3.55 7.70
C PHE A 141 16.55 2.72 8.89
N THR A 142 16.66 3.35 10.06
CA THR A 142 17.01 2.73 11.33
C THR A 142 15.79 2.51 12.21
N HIS A 143 15.92 1.67 13.25
CA HIS A 143 14.85 1.49 14.24
C HIS A 143 14.58 2.78 15.03
N GLU A 144 15.61 3.61 15.25
CA GLU A 144 15.46 4.90 15.90
C GLU A 144 14.54 5.83 15.07
N ASP A 145 14.64 5.77 13.74
CA ASP A 145 13.75 6.54 12.87
C ASP A 145 12.27 6.10 13.02
N VAL A 146 12.03 4.80 13.18
CA VAL A 146 10.69 4.23 13.45
C VAL A 146 10.16 4.68 14.81
N GLU A 147 11.01 4.70 15.84
CA GLU A 147 10.65 5.19 17.17
C GLU A 147 10.28 6.67 17.16
N ARG A 148 11.06 7.50 16.46
CA ARG A 148 10.75 8.93 16.28
C ARG A 148 9.44 9.12 15.51
N PHE A 149 9.22 8.34 14.45
CA PHE A 149 7.97 8.35 13.71
C PHE A 149 6.79 7.98 14.61
N THR A 150 6.90 6.90 15.39
CA THR A 150 5.85 6.45 16.31
C THR A 150 5.50 7.52 17.34
N LYS A 151 6.50 8.19 17.93
CA LYS A 151 6.27 9.32 18.85
C LYS A 151 5.54 10.47 18.19
N SER A 152 5.77 10.72 16.90
CA SER A 152 5.05 11.76 16.13
C SER A 152 3.58 11.39 15.85
N LEU A 153 3.21 10.12 15.99
CA LEU A 153 1.85 9.64 15.82
C LEU A 153 0.98 9.78 17.08
N ASN A 154 1.59 9.82 18.27
CA ASN A 154 0.87 9.87 19.55
C ASN A 154 -0.10 11.07 19.72
N PRO A 155 0.23 12.31 19.27
CA PRO A 155 -0.70 13.43 19.39
C PRO A 155 -2.01 13.24 18.61
N ILE A 156 -1.99 12.45 17.53
CA ILE A 156 -3.14 12.25 16.65
C ILE A 156 -4.24 11.42 17.34
N ILE A 157 -3.90 10.60 18.34
CA ILE A 157 -4.88 9.79 19.09
C ILE A 157 -5.61 10.63 20.15
N CYS A 158 -4.98 11.66 20.70
CA CYS A 158 -5.57 12.46 21.79
C CYS A 158 -6.64 13.47 21.31
N ASP A 159 -6.70 13.73 20.00
CA ASP A 159 -7.63 14.68 19.37
C ASP A 159 -8.86 13.99 18.71
N VAL A 160 -9.02 12.67 18.91
CA VAL A 160 -10.15 11.84 18.41
C VAL A 160 -10.92 11.26 19.58
#